data_AF-A0A950GJD7-F1
#
_entry.id   AF-A0A950GJD7-F1
#
_cell.length_a   1.000
_cell.length_b   1.000
_cell.length_c   1.000
_cell.angle_alpha   90.00
_cell.angle_beta   90.00
_cell.angle_gamma   90.00
#
_symmetry.space_group_name_H-M   'P 1'
#
loop_
_entity.id
_entity.type
_entity.pdbx_description
1 polymer ?
#
loop_
_entity_poly.entity_id
_entity_poly.type
_entity_poly.pdbx_seq_one_letter_code
_entity_poly.pdbx_strand_id
1 'polypeptide(L)'
;MPILDADMPTLTVLLSPERLGVLTKLTGSIRTAIELHQDTLRLGATLMNLTACIEIALRNAICENLGQFFGVPRWLLEPPNPFQWRLPEQDHVRKALDSARRAEYSKLSQAQKAALETLALPKGRPDHPSHLMRAQARRQHIVVTEGKVVAELTLYFWKRLYSSDYEQTL
;
A
#
# COMPACT_ATOMS: atom_id res chain seq x y z
N MET A 1 -15.63 -18.92 17.44
CA MET A 1 -16.25 -20.22 17.08
C MET A 1 -15.40 -21.32 17.69
N PRO A 2 -15.98 -22.22 18.51
CA PRO A 2 -15.23 -23.34 19.06
C PRO A 2 -14.76 -24.27 17.93
N ILE A 3 -13.56 -24.83 18.06
CA ILE A 3 -13.02 -25.81 17.11
C ILE A 3 -13.68 -27.15 17.41
N LEU A 4 -14.33 -27.76 16.42
CA LEU A 4 -14.95 -29.07 16.59
C LEU A 4 -13.91 -30.16 16.35
N ASP A 5 -14.10 -31.32 16.97
CA ASP A 5 -13.20 -32.47 16.83
C ASP A 5 -13.09 -32.94 15.38
N ALA A 6 -14.17 -32.81 14.61
CA ALA A 6 -14.21 -33.13 13.19
C ALA A 6 -13.29 -32.22 12.35
N ASP A 7 -12.97 -31.01 12.82
CA ASP A 7 -12.14 -30.04 12.10
C ASP A 7 -10.64 -30.33 12.26
N MET A 8 -10.26 -31.09 13.28
CA MET A 8 -8.87 -31.31 13.69
C MET A 8 -7.96 -31.91 12.59
N PRO A 9 -8.38 -32.95 11.83
CA PRO A 9 -7.54 -33.50 10.76
C PRO A 9 -7.27 -32.46 9.67
N THR A 10 -8.31 -31.75 9.25
CA THR A 10 -8.24 -30.71 8.21
C THR A 10 -7.34 -29.55 8.65
N LEU A 11 -7.53 -29.04 9.87
CA LEU A 11 -6.72 -27.95 10.42
C LEU A 11 -5.26 -28.35 10.57
N THR A 12 -4.98 -29.59 10.95
CA THR A 12 -3.61 -30.12 11.06
C THR A 12 -2.91 -30.15 9.70
N VAL A 13 -3.61 -30.51 8.62
CA VAL A 13 -3.04 -30.51 7.27
C VAL A 13 -2.82 -29.09 6.73
N LEU A 14 -3.76 -28.17 7.01
CA LEU A 14 -3.66 -26.78 6.56
C LEU A 14 -2.60 -25.97 7.30
N LEU A 15 -2.28 -26.34 8.54
CA LEU A 15 -1.24 -25.72 9.33
C LEU A 15 0.07 -26.52 9.18
N SER A 16 1.03 -25.93 8.47
CA SER A 16 2.34 -26.56 8.18
C SER A 16 3.00 -27.17 9.43
N PRO A 17 3.69 -28.33 9.33
CA PRO A 17 4.37 -28.98 10.45
C PRO A 17 5.35 -28.07 11.21
N GLU A 18 6.02 -27.15 10.53
CA GLU A 18 6.95 -26.19 11.12
C GLU A 18 6.24 -25.21 12.05
N ARG A 19 5.02 -24.80 11.69
CA ARG A 19 4.17 -23.91 12.49
C ARG A 19 3.62 -24.65 13.72
N LEU A 20 3.12 -25.87 13.54
CA LEU A 20 2.51 -26.66 14.62
C LEU A 20 3.53 -27.30 15.56
N GLY A 21 4.72 -27.65 15.07
CA GLY A 21 5.73 -28.35 15.86
C GLY A 21 6.21 -27.54 17.05
N VAL A 22 6.41 -26.23 16.88
CA VAL A 22 6.79 -25.32 17.97
C VAL A 22 5.67 -25.22 19.01
N LEU A 23 4.43 -25.05 18.54
CA LEU A 23 3.27 -24.89 19.42
C LEU A 23 2.95 -26.18 20.17
N THR A 24 3.00 -27.34 19.51
CA THR A 24 2.78 -28.65 20.14
C THR A 24 3.83 -28.94 21.22
N LYS A 25 5.10 -28.54 21.01
CA LYS A 25 6.13 -28.65 22.06
C LYS A 25 5.82 -27.81 23.29
N LEU A 26 5.22 -26.63 23.11
CA LEU A 26 4.84 -25.72 24.18
C LEU A 26 3.58 -26.17 24.93
N THR A 27 2.58 -26.67 24.20
CA THR A 27 1.25 -27.00 24.76
C THR A 27 1.10 -28.47 25.14
N GLY A 28 1.99 -29.35 24.68
CA GLY A 28 1.95 -30.79 24.92
C GLY A 28 0.86 -31.53 24.13
N SER A 29 0.02 -30.83 23.36
CA SER A 29 -1.05 -31.44 22.55
C SER A 29 -1.29 -30.68 21.25
N ILE A 30 -1.62 -31.43 20.20
CA ILE A 30 -1.90 -30.84 18.87
C ILE A 30 -3.17 -29.99 18.89
N ARG A 31 -4.18 -30.39 19.67
CA ARG A 31 -5.42 -29.61 19.85
C ARG A 31 -5.13 -28.24 20.44
N THR A 32 -4.48 -28.20 21.59
CA THR A 32 -4.17 -26.95 22.28
C THR A 32 -3.20 -26.11 21.45
N ALA A 33 -2.32 -26.72 20.66
CA ALA A 33 -1.47 -26.00 19.71
C ALA A 33 -2.28 -25.29 18.61
N ILE A 34 -3.30 -25.96 18.04
CA ILE A 34 -4.19 -25.35 17.05
C ILE A 34 -5.05 -24.25 17.70
N GLU A 35 -5.58 -24.46 18.90
CA GLU A 35 -6.33 -23.44 19.65
C GLU A 35 -5.48 -22.18 19.88
N LEU A 36 -4.25 -22.35 20.39
CA LEU A 36 -3.30 -21.26 20.60
C LEU A 36 -2.94 -20.53 19.29
N HIS A 37 -2.80 -21.27 18.19
CA HIS A 37 -2.59 -20.67 16.87
C HIS A 37 -3.78 -19.78 16.46
N GLN A 38 -5.01 -20.28 16.62
CA GLN A 38 -6.22 -19.53 16.30
C GLN A 38 -6.38 -18.29 17.17
N ASP A 39 -6.06 -18.39 18.47
CA ASP A 39 -6.09 -17.25 19.37
C ASP A 39 -5.06 -16.19 18.99
N THR A 40 -3.88 -16.60 18.55
CA THR A 40 -2.86 -15.68 18.01
C THR A 40 -3.37 -14.96 16.75
N LEU A 41 -4.04 -15.67 15.84
CA LEU A 41 -4.65 -15.06 14.65
C LEU A 41 -5.76 -14.08 15.01
N ARG A 42 -6.62 -14.43 15.98
CA ARG A 42 -7.69 -13.55 16.47
C ARG A 42 -7.12 -12.28 17.09
N LEU A 43 -6.09 -12.40 17.93
CA LEU A 43 -5.40 -11.25 18.49
C LEU A 43 -4.84 -10.34 17.38
N GLY A 44 -4.15 -10.93 16.40
CA GLY A 44 -3.64 -10.20 15.24
C GLY A 44 -4.74 -9.46 14.47
N ALA A 45 -5.90 -10.12 14.26
CA ALA A 45 -7.05 -9.50 13.61
C ALA A 45 -7.65 -8.35 14.44
N THR A 46 -7.73 -8.49 15.76
CA THR A 46 -8.22 -7.42 16.65
C THR A 46 -7.28 -6.21 16.64
N LEU A 47 -5.97 -6.43 16.57
CA LEU A 47 -4.97 -5.36 16.50
C LEU A 47 -4.92 -4.66 15.14
N MET A 48 -5.42 -5.28 14.07
CA MET A 48 -5.34 -4.73 12.71
C MET A 48 -6.05 -3.37 12.60
N ASN A 49 -7.24 -3.23 13.20
CA ASN A 49 -7.98 -1.97 13.17
C ASN A 49 -7.21 -0.85 13.86
N LEU A 50 -6.64 -1.12 15.03
CA LEU A 50 -5.83 -0.15 15.77
C LEU A 50 -4.57 0.24 14.97
N THR A 51 -3.88 -0.76 14.41
CA THR A 51 -2.68 -0.55 13.59
C THR A 51 -2.99 0.32 12.37
N ALA A 52 -4.10 0.05 11.68
CA ALA A 52 -4.54 0.85 10.53
C ALA A 52 -4.85 2.30 10.92
N CYS A 53 -5.53 2.52 12.05
CA CYS A 53 -5.80 3.87 12.55
C CYS A 53 -4.51 4.65 12.86
N ILE A 54 -3.56 4.01 13.54
CA ILE A 54 -2.26 4.61 13.86
C ILE A 54 -1.49 4.94 12.57
N GLU A 55 -1.44 4.02 11.60
CA GLU A 55 -0.75 4.24 10.33
C GLU A 55 -1.33 5.43 9.57
N ILE A 56 -2.66 5.51 9.45
CA ILE A 56 -3.33 6.63 8.76
C ILE A 56 -3.02 7.95 9.48
N ALA A 57 -3.14 7.99 10.80
CA ALA A 57 -2.90 9.19 11.59
C ALA A 57 -1.45 9.68 11.46
N LEU A 58 -0.47 8.79 11.64
CA LEU A 58 0.95 9.13 11.54
C LEU A 58 1.33 9.61 10.14
N ARG A 59 0.92 8.88 9.10
CA ARG A 59 1.16 9.27 7.71
C ARG A 59 0.62 10.67 7.42
N ASN A 60 -0.63 10.93 7.80
CA ASN A 60 -1.26 12.21 7.51
C ASN A 60 -0.58 13.34 8.28
N ALA A 61 -0.24 13.13 9.55
CA ALA A 61 0.47 14.10 10.38
C ALA A 61 1.86 14.43 9.82
N ILE A 62 2.63 13.42 9.40
CA ILE A 62 3.94 13.64 8.79
C ILE A 62 3.80 14.43 7.49
N CYS A 63 2.85 14.05 6.63
CA CYS A 63 2.62 14.73 5.37
C CYS A 63 2.19 16.20 5.56
N GLU A 64 1.34 16.47 6.55
CA GLU A 64 0.89 17.82 6.89
C GLU A 64 2.04 18.66 7.44
N ASN A 65 2.80 18.13 8.41
CA ASN A 65 3.94 18.84 9.00
C ASN A 65 5.01 19.17 7.96
N LEU A 66 5.35 18.23 7.08
CA LEU A 66 6.31 18.47 6.00
C LEU A 66 5.76 19.44 4.95
N GLY A 67 4.47 19.36 4.62
CA GLY A 67 3.83 20.34 3.75
C GLY A 67 3.88 21.76 4.32
N GLN A 68 3.66 21.92 5.62
CA GLN A 68 3.78 23.20 6.32
C GLN A 68 5.23 23.68 6.39
N PHE A 69 6.17 22.78 6.71
CA PHE A 69 7.59 23.09 6.78
C PHE A 69 8.15 23.57 5.44
N PHE A 70 7.85 22.83 4.36
CA PHE A 70 8.31 23.17 3.02
C PHE A 70 7.58 24.37 2.42
N GLY A 71 6.32 24.60 2.80
CA GLY A 71 5.52 25.74 2.33
C GLY A 71 5.21 25.73 0.83
N VAL A 72 5.47 24.62 0.12
CA VAL A 72 5.20 24.48 -1.32
C VAL A 72 4.11 23.44 -1.58
N PRO A 73 3.17 23.72 -2.51
CA PRO A 73 2.21 22.72 -2.94
C PRO A 73 2.91 21.53 -3.59
N ARG A 74 2.33 20.34 -3.44
CA ARG A 74 2.81 19.11 -4.12
C ARG A 74 4.27 18.74 -3.81
N TRP A 75 4.78 19.14 -2.64
CA TRP A 75 6.15 18.86 -2.20
C TRP A 75 6.51 17.37 -2.27
N LEU A 76 5.53 16.47 -2.12
CA LEU A 76 5.76 15.02 -2.21
C LEU A 76 6.19 14.59 -3.62
N LEU A 77 5.63 15.22 -4.65
CA LEU A 77 5.93 14.93 -6.06
C LEU A 77 7.07 15.81 -6.59
N GLU A 78 7.15 17.04 -6.08
CA GLU A 78 8.04 18.11 -6.52
C GLU A 78 8.72 18.71 -5.27
N PRO A 79 9.68 18.00 -4.66
CA PRO A 79 10.31 18.44 -3.42
C PRO A 79 11.15 19.71 -3.64
N PRO A 80 11.10 20.70 -2.72
CA PRO A 80 11.91 21.91 -2.84
C PRO A 80 13.36 21.66 -2.44
N ASN A 81 14.30 22.37 -3.06
CA ASN A 81 15.72 22.32 -2.67
C ASN A 81 15.90 22.82 -1.22
N PRO A 82 16.86 22.25 -0.45
CA PRO A 82 17.83 21.22 -0.84
C PRO A 82 17.29 19.78 -0.73
N PHE A 83 16.05 19.58 -0.29
CA PHE A 83 15.47 18.26 -0.09
C PHE A 83 15.22 17.55 -1.43
N GLN A 84 15.67 16.30 -1.53
CA GLN A 84 15.42 15.45 -2.69
C GLN A 84 15.21 14.00 -2.23
N TRP A 85 14.25 13.33 -2.86
CA TRP A 85 14.05 11.90 -2.64
C TRP A 85 15.25 11.10 -3.13
N ARG A 86 15.66 10.10 -2.34
CA ARG A 86 16.53 9.03 -2.85
C ARG A 86 15.74 8.14 -3.80
N LEU A 87 16.46 7.42 -4.66
CA LEU A 87 15.86 6.58 -5.71
C LEU A 87 14.77 5.62 -5.21
N PRO A 88 14.92 4.91 -4.07
CA PRO A 88 13.88 4.02 -3.58
C PRO A 88 12.58 4.75 -3.22
N GLU A 89 12.69 5.86 -2.47
CA GLU A 89 11.54 6.66 -2.07
C GLU A 89 10.90 7.35 -3.28
N GLN A 90 11.69 7.83 -4.24
CA GLN A 90 11.18 8.40 -5.49
C GLN A 90 10.36 7.36 -6.27
N ASP A 91 10.82 6.12 -6.35
CA ASP A 91 10.09 5.03 -7.01
C ASP A 91 8.78 4.70 -6.27
N HIS A 92 8.79 4.72 -4.94
CA HIS A 92 7.57 4.55 -4.13
C HIS A 92 6.55 5.66 -4.40
N VAL A 93 6.97 6.92 -4.41
CA VAL A 93 6.09 8.07 -4.75
C VAL A 93 5.52 7.91 -6.16
N ARG A 94 6.33 7.52 -7.13
CA ARG A 94 5.88 7.27 -8.51
C ARG A 94 4.85 6.15 -8.60
N LYS A 95 5.08 5.03 -7.91
CA LYS A 95 4.15 3.89 -7.85
C LYS A 95 2.86 4.26 -7.13
N ALA A 96 2.93 5.03 -6.06
CA ALA A 96 1.77 5.53 -5.34
C ALA A 96 0.90 6.44 -6.23
N LEU A 97 1.51 7.37 -6.96
CA LEU A 97 0.82 8.22 -7.93
C LEU A 97 0.13 7.39 -9.03
N ASP A 98 0.83 6.38 -9.54
CA ASP A 98 0.29 5.47 -10.55
C ASP A 98 -0.88 4.62 -10.04
N SER A 99 -0.79 4.13 -8.80
CA SER A 99 -1.84 3.38 -8.13
C SER A 99 -3.09 4.25 -7.90
N ALA A 100 -2.91 5.47 -7.38
CA ALA A 100 -3.97 6.45 -7.20
C ALA A 100 -4.68 6.77 -8.53
N ARG A 101 -3.92 6.99 -9.61
CA ARG A 101 -4.48 7.20 -10.96
C ARG A 101 -5.22 5.97 -11.47
N ARG A 102 -4.74 4.76 -11.20
CA ARG A 102 -5.41 3.51 -11.58
C ARG A 102 -6.75 3.36 -10.85
N ALA A 103 -6.80 3.71 -9.56
CA ALA A 103 -8.01 3.67 -8.75
C ALA A 103 -9.06 4.67 -9.24
N GLU A 104 -8.66 5.85 -9.73
CA GLU A 104 -9.58 6.79 -10.35
C GLU A 104 -10.00 6.34 -11.76
N TYR A 105 -9.06 5.81 -12.55
CA TYR A 105 -9.35 5.30 -13.89
C TYR A 105 -10.38 4.16 -13.88
N SER A 106 -10.36 3.28 -12.87
CA SER A 106 -11.32 2.18 -12.75
C SER A 106 -12.76 2.66 -12.58
N LYS A 107 -12.95 3.84 -11.96
CA LYS A 107 -14.26 4.48 -11.74
C LYS A 107 -14.82 5.18 -12.98
N LEU A 108 -14.01 5.39 -14.02
CA LEU A 108 -14.43 6.10 -15.23
C LEU A 108 -15.33 5.25 -16.14
N SER A 109 -16.33 5.89 -16.73
CA SER A 109 -17.16 5.33 -17.80
C SER A 109 -16.37 5.15 -19.09
N GLN A 110 -16.92 4.38 -20.03
CA GLN A 110 -16.28 4.18 -21.34
C GLN A 110 -16.14 5.48 -22.13
N ALA A 111 -17.12 6.39 -22.03
CA ALA A 111 -17.08 7.71 -22.67
C ALA A 111 -15.95 8.58 -22.10
N GLN A 112 -15.77 8.60 -20.77
CA GLN A 112 -14.69 9.33 -20.12
C GLN A 112 -13.31 8.75 -20.49
N LYS A 113 -13.19 7.42 -20.57
CA LYS A 113 -11.96 6.75 -21.03
C LYS A 113 -11.62 7.06 -22.49
N ALA A 114 -12.63 7.22 -23.35
CA ALA A 114 -12.45 7.63 -24.74
C ALA A 114 -11.98 9.10 -24.83
N ALA A 115 -12.52 10.00 -24.01
CA ALA A 115 -12.05 11.40 -23.95
C ALA A 115 -10.57 11.50 -23.54
N LEU A 116 -10.10 10.63 -22.62
CA LEU A 116 -8.70 10.53 -22.27
C LEU A 116 -7.82 9.97 -23.40
N GLU A 117 -8.38 9.20 -24.34
CA GLU A 117 -7.61 8.65 -25.47
C GLU A 117 -7.14 9.75 -26.41
N THR A 118 -7.96 10.77 -26.66
CA THR A 118 -7.59 11.95 -27.46
C THR A 118 -6.42 12.72 -26.85
N LEU A 119 -6.37 12.82 -25.51
CA LEU A 119 -5.26 13.48 -24.79
C LEU A 119 -4.00 12.61 -24.77
N ALA A 120 -4.16 11.30 -24.58
CA ALA A 120 -3.06 10.35 -24.45
C ALA A 120 -2.38 10.00 -25.78
N LEU A 121 -3.12 10.07 -26.89
CA LEU A 121 -2.66 9.67 -28.22
C LEU A 121 -3.00 10.75 -29.26
N PRO A 122 -2.40 11.96 -29.15
CA PRO A 122 -2.75 13.10 -30.02
C PRO A 122 -2.37 12.87 -31.48
N LYS A 123 -1.39 12.00 -31.75
CA LYS A 123 -0.94 11.63 -33.11
C LYS A 123 -1.66 10.40 -33.68
N GLY A 124 -2.75 9.97 -33.04
CA GLY A 124 -3.46 8.74 -33.37
C GLY A 124 -2.89 7.50 -32.68
N ARG A 125 -3.56 6.37 -32.85
CA ARG A 125 -3.19 5.12 -32.20
C ARG A 125 -1.94 4.53 -32.90
N PRO A 126 -0.91 4.09 -32.16
CA PRO A 126 0.16 3.27 -32.71
C PRO A 126 -0.40 1.99 -33.36
N ASP A 127 0.39 1.30 -34.19
CA ASP A 127 0.00 -0.03 -34.64
C ASP A 127 0.06 -1.03 -33.47
N HIS A 128 -1.07 -1.71 -33.22
CA HIS A 128 -1.25 -2.76 -32.22
C HIS A 128 -0.74 -2.48 -30.78
N PRO A 129 -1.01 -1.33 -30.14
CA PRO A 129 -0.62 -1.11 -28.75
C PRO A 129 -1.38 -2.07 -27.84
N SER A 130 -0.65 -2.67 -26.90
CA SER A 130 -1.27 -3.51 -25.87
C SER A 130 -2.33 -2.71 -25.10
N HIS A 131 -3.40 -3.38 -24.67
CA HIS A 131 -4.44 -2.76 -23.86
C HIS A 131 -3.86 -2.11 -22.59
N LEU A 132 -2.83 -2.74 -22.01
CA LEU A 132 -2.12 -2.22 -20.85
C LEU A 132 -1.47 -0.86 -21.15
N MET A 133 -0.68 -0.75 -22.24
CA MET A 133 -0.03 0.50 -22.60
C MET A 133 -1.03 1.64 -22.83
N ARG A 134 -2.17 1.34 -23.47
CA ARG A 134 -3.23 2.34 -23.68
C ARG A 134 -3.86 2.80 -22.37
N ALA A 135 -4.16 1.88 -21.47
CA ALA A 135 -4.68 2.22 -20.15
C ALA A 135 -3.66 3.05 -19.35
N GLN A 136 -2.37 2.72 -19.46
CA GLN A 136 -1.27 3.48 -18.84
C GLN A 136 -1.15 4.90 -19.39
N ALA A 137 -1.18 5.07 -20.71
CA ALA A 137 -1.11 6.39 -21.33
C ALA A 137 -2.31 7.26 -20.90
N ARG A 138 -3.53 6.71 -20.94
CA ARG A 138 -4.75 7.45 -20.52
C ARG A 138 -4.70 7.87 -19.06
N ARG A 139 -4.31 6.97 -18.15
CA ARG A 139 -4.33 7.29 -16.71
C ARG A 139 -3.29 8.34 -16.31
N GLN A 140 -2.23 8.56 -17.09
CA GLN A 140 -1.26 9.65 -16.84
C GLN A 140 -1.91 11.03 -16.89
N HIS A 141 -3.00 11.20 -17.64
CA HIS A 141 -3.77 12.44 -17.72
C HIS A 141 -4.80 12.62 -16.60
N ILE A 142 -4.94 11.63 -15.72
CA ILE A 142 -5.82 11.76 -14.55
C ILE A 142 -5.10 12.57 -13.48
N VAL A 143 -5.73 13.66 -13.09
CA VAL A 143 -5.36 14.47 -11.94
C VAL A 143 -5.88 13.78 -10.68
N VAL A 144 -4.98 13.54 -9.72
CA VAL A 144 -5.32 13.00 -8.40
C VAL A 144 -4.85 13.97 -7.33
N THR A 145 -5.56 14.00 -6.20
CA THR A 145 -5.15 14.82 -5.06
C THR A 145 -3.93 14.22 -4.39
N GLU A 146 -3.11 15.06 -3.74
CA GLU A 146 -1.95 14.60 -2.97
C GLU A 146 -2.37 13.61 -1.88
N GLY A 147 -3.49 13.84 -1.20
CA GLY A 147 -4.05 12.89 -0.23
C GLY A 147 -4.33 11.49 -0.80
N LYS A 148 -4.70 11.36 -2.07
CA LYS A 148 -4.84 10.04 -2.73
C LYS A 148 -3.48 9.38 -2.99
N VAL A 149 -2.44 10.16 -3.27
CA VAL A 149 -1.07 9.63 -3.42
C VAL A 149 -0.53 9.18 -2.07
N VAL A 150 -0.70 10.01 -1.04
CA VAL A 150 -0.36 9.69 0.36
C VAL A 150 -1.07 8.41 0.80
N ALA A 151 -2.35 8.23 0.45
CA ALA A 151 -3.12 7.04 0.78
C ALA A 151 -2.50 5.71 0.28
N GLU A 152 -1.74 5.76 -0.81
CA GLU A 152 -1.10 4.59 -1.43
C GLU A 152 0.34 4.34 -0.91
N LEU A 153 0.86 5.21 -0.04
CA LEU A 153 2.15 5.03 0.63
C LEU A 153 1.96 4.32 1.97
N THR A 154 2.76 3.28 2.20
CA THR A 154 2.79 2.51 3.44
C THR A 154 3.58 3.23 4.53
N LEU A 155 3.36 2.87 5.80
CA LEU A 155 4.13 3.41 6.93
C LEU A 155 5.65 3.26 6.77
N TYR A 156 6.11 2.21 6.06
CA TYR A 156 7.54 2.01 5.79
C TYR A 156 8.17 3.19 5.03
N PHE A 157 7.47 3.75 4.03
CA PHE A 157 7.96 4.94 3.31
C PHE A 157 8.21 6.11 4.26
N TRP A 158 7.26 6.38 5.15
CA TRP A 158 7.35 7.50 6.09
C TRP A 158 8.43 7.28 7.16
N LYS A 159 8.63 6.03 7.61
CA LYS A 159 9.72 5.68 8.51
C LYS A 159 11.10 6.04 7.92
N ARG A 160 11.27 5.93 6.59
CA ARG A 160 12.56 6.19 5.93
C ARG A 160 13.02 7.64 6.06
N LEU A 161 12.10 8.58 6.27
CA LEU A 161 12.43 9.98 6.50
C LEU A 161 13.26 10.22 7.77
N TYR A 162 13.20 9.29 8.72
CA TYR A 162 13.97 9.34 9.97
C TYR A 162 15.31 8.59 9.86
N SER A 163 15.73 8.17 8.66
CA SER A 163 17.06 7.59 8.47
C SER A 163 18.11 8.70 8.34
N SER A 164 19.38 8.33 8.53
CA SER A 164 20.53 9.20 8.29
C SER A 164 20.62 9.72 6.85
N ASP A 165 19.87 9.14 5.91
CA ASP A 165 19.89 9.55 4.50
C ASP A 165 19.26 10.95 4.28
N TYR A 166 18.43 11.39 5.23
CA TYR A 166 17.64 12.62 5.16
C TYR A 166 17.94 13.62 6.29
N GLU A 167 18.74 13.25 7.30
CA GLU A 167 19.04 14.05 8.51
C GLU A 167 19.68 15.42 8.23
N GLN A 168 20.35 15.58 7.08
CA GLN A 168 20.94 16.86 6.68
C GLN A 168 19.97 17.76 5.88
N THR A 169 18.83 17.21 5.45
CA THR A 169 17.87 17.88 4.55
C THR A 169 16.48 18.04 5.15
N LEU A 170 16.21 17.42 6.30
CA LEU A 170 14.98 17.45 7.11
C LEU A 170 15.35 17.63 8.57
#